data_AF-A0A545T2R2-F1
#
_entry.id   AF-A0A545T2R2-F1
#
_cell.length_a   1.000
_cell.length_b   1.000
_cell.length_c   1.000
_cell.angle_alpha   90.00
_cell.angle_beta   90.00
_cell.angle_gamma   90.00
#
_symmetry.space_group_name_H-M   'P 1'
#
loop_
_entity.id
_entity.type
_entity.pdbx_description
1 polymer ?
#
loop_
_entity_poly.entity_id
_entity_poly.type
_entity_poly.pdbx_seq_one_letter_code
_entity_poly.pdbx_strand_id
1 'polypeptide(L)'
;MDQIYCLPINSSAAQVNQKFAEIGCRLVSDFETEFEHVYAYQVRDQLNEFEYSHSKDNSIHYLSFRAEFEQSLLNDILGRVELLTDDDLGQLTQSKKAAHRLLAIELMAVKFEEKYYPLLNVLKDDSEQKVANAAKKLITTVVGSKSDWLSTYHSMIHPHDRRQFIRWLIYDYANTSDKNSFDLSTTEEILKLGLQDQDWEVRVSTIIAVARMNLIALFSLVEKVDLNISAGTLPNKKDRELINGVKRVALMILTKTQPQNVDINNIKHQRWLSLYEAVKSENINVSCYITQLVYYFSTPANLLSEEHVQPFCEGIVLKDDKFYLSNSDIELVWIPVGEYFVNHLNEEDNYIKVLQEGFFISRFPLMADESNLLTASIEGIRSFLKDLSQSNESIEIRLPNYTEWQVASRSMDVRNYPWGWGIEDDWTVRASEFGLGLFWPEIGELICEENDYFLVDKFGFKVVDYEQIQREKVEKLESSFRIVINKK
;
A
#
# COMPACT_ATOMS: atom_id res chain seq x y z
N MET A 1 2.12 15.50 -12.27
CA MET A 1 3.01 14.83 -13.24
C MET A 1 2.42 15.05 -14.61
N ASP A 2 3.23 15.40 -15.58
CA ASP A 2 2.85 15.33 -16.99
C ASP A 2 2.43 13.88 -17.28
N GLN A 3 1.14 13.59 -17.44
CA GLN A 3 0.72 12.31 -18.01
C GLN A 3 1.15 12.32 -19.47
N ILE A 4 2.09 11.43 -19.81
CA ILE A 4 2.56 11.24 -21.17
C ILE A 4 1.73 10.12 -21.77
N TYR A 5 0.88 10.46 -22.74
CA TYR A 5 0.13 9.49 -23.51
C TYR A 5 0.91 9.14 -24.77
N CYS A 6 1.31 7.88 -24.90
CA CYS A 6 2.01 7.38 -26.08
C CYS A 6 1.01 6.71 -27.04
N LEU A 7 0.77 7.33 -28.20
CA LEU A 7 -0.07 6.74 -29.25
C LEU A 7 0.80 6.14 -30.36
N PRO A 8 0.73 4.81 -30.59
CA PRO A 8 1.35 4.21 -31.76
C PRO A 8 0.52 4.50 -33.02
N ILE A 9 1.19 4.93 -34.09
CA ILE A 9 0.52 5.31 -35.35
C ILE A 9 0.98 4.41 -36.49
N ASN A 10 0.03 3.82 -37.23
CA ASN A 10 0.29 3.04 -38.44
C ASN A 10 0.37 3.98 -39.67
N SER A 11 1.38 4.85 -39.72
CA SER A 11 1.57 5.80 -40.81
C SER A 11 3.03 6.18 -40.95
N SER A 12 3.50 6.44 -42.17
CA SER A 12 4.87 6.92 -42.40
C SER A 12 5.09 8.30 -41.75
N ALA A 13 6.32 8.62 -41.36
CA ALA A 13 6.69 9.93 -40.80
C ALA A 13 6.17 11.12 -41.64
N ALA A 14 6.16 10.99 -42.97
CA ALA A 14 5.64 12.01 -43.88
C ALA A 14 4.11 12.18 -43.75
N GLN A 15 3.35 11.08 -43.63
CA GLN A 15 1.90 11.11 -43.45
C GLN A 15 1.50 11.61 -42.06
N VAL A 16 2.27 11.26 -41.03
CA VAL A 16 2.07 11.77 -39.67
C VAL A 16 2.28 13.29 -39.66
N ASN A 17 3.41 13.77 -40.18
CA ASN A 17 3.69 15.21 -40.29
C ASN A 17 2.66 15.97 -41.14
N GLN A 18 2.17 15.35 -42.22
CA GLN A 18 1.12 15.94 -43.06
C GLN A 18 -0.21 16.05 -42.31
N LYS A 19 -0.67 14.99 -41.62
CA LYS A 19 -1.89 15.03 -40.80
C LYS A 19 -1.78 16.05 -39.67
N PHE A 20 -0.60 16.22 -39.08
CA PHE A 20 -0.36 17.28 -38.09
C PHE A 20 -0.40 18.68 -38.67
N ALA A 21 0.16 18.89 -39.87
CA ALA A 21 0.02 20.15 -40.58
C ALA A 21 -1.46 20.45 -40.88
N GLU A 22 -2.25 19.44 -41.26
CA GLU A 22 -3.69 19.57 -41.49
C GLU A 22 -4.48 19.88 -40.21
N ILE A 23 -4.14 19.25 -39.08
CA ILE A 23 -4.75 19.53 -37.77
C ILE A 23 -4.37 20.94 -37.29
N GLY A 24 -3.09 21.30 -37.37
CA GLY A 24 -2.59 22.63 -37.01
C GLY A 24 -3.20 23.74 -37.87
N CYS A 25 -3.30 23.55 -39.19
CA CYS A 25 -3.95 24.52 -40.09
C CYS A 25 -5.44 24.68 -39.81
N ARG A 26 -6.15 23.62 -39.38
CA ARG A 26 -7.57 23.71 -39.02
C ARG A 26 -7.83 24.36 -37.67
N LEU A 27 -7.01 24.05 -36.66
CA LEU A 27 -7.06 24.74 -35.37
C LEU A 27 -6.76 26.23 -35.53
N VAL A 28 -5.87 26.61 -36.47
CA VAL A 28 -5.68 28.03 -36.82
C VAL A 28 -6.92 28.59 -37.53
N SER A 29 -7.54 27.86 -38.48
CA SER A 29 -8.70 28.37 -39.23
C SER A 29 -10.00 28.47 -38.43
N ASP A 30 -10.24 27.54 -37.49
CA ASP A 30 -11.44 27.53 -36.64
C ASP A 30 -11.36 28.63 -35.55
N PHE A 31 -10.14 29.07 -35.20
CA PHE A 31 -9.90 30.20 -34.31
C PHE A 31 -9.79 31.55 -35.06
N GLU A 32 -9.48 31.56 -36.37
CA GLU A 32 -9.46 32.79 -37.19
C GLU A 32 -10.85 33.39 -37.45
N THR A 33 -11.94 32.72 -37.09
CA THR A 33 -13.29 33.31 -37.17
C THR A 33 -13.66 34.24 -36.01
N GLU A 34 -12.96 34.21 -34.87
CA GLU A 34 -13.15 35.17 -33.79
C GLU A 34 -11.83 35.40 -33.02
N PHE A 35 -11.26 36.61 -33.14
CA PHE A 35 -10.12 37.19 -32.39
C PHE A 35 -8.72 37.17 -33.02
N GLU A 36 -8.11 38.37 -32.97
CA GLU A 36 -6.83 38.78 -33.56
C GLU A 36 -5.60 38.06 -32.95
N HIS A 37 -4.66 37.68 -33.81
CA HIS A 37 -3.18 37.53 -33.72
C HIS A 37 -2.44 37.06 -32.43
N VAL A 38 -3.03 37.09 -31.24
CA VAL A 38 -2.42 36.66 -29.96
C VAL A 38 -2.53 35.14 -29.77
N TYR A 39 -3.61 34.51 -30.25
CA TYR A 39 -3.81 33.06 -30.14
C TYR A 39 -2.95 32.23 -31.10
N ALA A 40 -2.58 32.77 -32.26
CA ALA A 40 -1.73 32.07 -33.23
C ALA A 40 -0.31 31.80 -32.70
N TYR A 41 0.16 32.59 -31.73
CA TYR A 41 1.43 32.32 -31.03
C TYR A 41 1.26 31.26 -29.94
N GLN A 42 0.15 31.27 -29.18
CA GLN A 42 -0.13 30.26 -28.16
C GLN A 42 -0.37 28.86 -28.74
N VAL A 43 -1.05 28.73 -29.87
CA VAL A 43 -1.25 27.43 -30.55
C VAL A 43 0.09 26.89 -31.09
N ARG A 44 1.00 27.77 -31.51
CA ARG A 44 2.34 27.38 -31.97
C ARG A 44 3.25 26.93 -30.81
N ASP A 45 3.08 27.51 -29.63
CA ASP A 45 3.75 27.07 -28.41
C ASP A 45 3.15 25.76 -27.85
N GLN A 46 1.83 25.55 -27.97
CA GLN A 46 1.18 24.27 -27.61
C GLN A 46 1.55 23.13 -28.57
N LEU A 47 1.84 23.42 -29.84
CA LEU A 47 2.39 22.44 -30.78
C LEU A 47 3.84 22.04 -30.45
N ASN A 48 4.57 22.81 -29.63
CA ASN A 48 5.90 22.44 -29.12
C ASN A 48 5.82 21.45 -27.94
N GLU A 49 4.61 21.10 -27.46
CA GLU A 49 4.41 20.14 -26.36
C GLU A 49 4.16 18.70 -26.82
N PHE A 50 4.29 18.46 -28.13
CA PHE A 50 4.23 17.12 -28.72
C PHE A 50 5.65 16.60 -28.98
N GLU A 51 5.99 15.47 -28.38
CA GLU A 51 7.20 14.74 -28.74
C GLU A 51 6.84 13.62 -29.72
N TYR A 52 7.24 13.80 -30.97
CA TYR A 52 7.26 12.71 -31.93
C TYR A 52 8.55 11.91 -31.77
N SER A 53 8.41 10.62 -31.52
CA SER A 53 9.54 9.70 -31.54
C SER A 53 9.20 8.47 -32.35
N HIS A 54 10.19 7.64 -32.62
CA HIS A 54 9.99 6.41 -33.35
C HIS A 54 10.88 5.32 -32.78
N SER A 55 10.44 4.08 -32.96
CA SER A 55 11.25 2.89 -32.71
C SER A 55 12.56 2.95 -33.53
N LYS A 56 13.61 2.28 -33.04
CA LYS A 56 14.94 2.29 -33.67
C LYS A 56 14.97 1.80 -35.12
N ASP A 57 13.94 1.08 -35.57
CA ASP A 57 13.82 0.56 -36.93
C ASP A 57 12.73 1.25 -37.76
N ASN A 58 12.17 2.37 -37.27
CA ASN A 58 11.11 3.16 -37.90
C ASN A 58 9.83 2.38 -38.19
N SER A 59 9.62 1.21 -37.59
CA SER A 59 8.40 0.42 -37.82
C SER A 59 7.19 0.96 -37.07
N ILE A 60 7.44 1.70 -35.99
CA ILE A 60 6.43 2.23 -35.06
C ILE A 60 6.80 3.65 -34.69
N HIS A 61 5.81 4.52 -34.77
CA HIS A 61 5.90 5.93 -34.45
C HIS A 61 5.07 6.23 -33.21
N TYR A 62 5.68 6.95 -32.26
CA TYR A 62 5.07 7.35 -31.01
C TYR A 62 4.77 8.84 -31.06
N LEU A 63 3.59 9.18 -30.60
CA LEU A 63 3.24 10.56 -30.29
C LEU A 63 3.04 10.67 -28.78
N SER A 64 3.81 11.54 -28.15
CA SER A 64 3.74 11.87 -26.73
C SER A 64 3.20 13.30 -26.56
N PHE A 65 2.30 13.51 -25.59
CA PHE A 65 1.76 14.82 -25.25
C PHE A 65 1.49 14.92 -23.74
N ARG A 66 1.49 16.15 -23.19
CA ARG A 66 1.25 16.42 -21.76
C ARG A 66 -0.24 16.42 -21.41
N ALA A 67 -0.57 16.08 -20.17
CA ALA A 67 -1.94 15.85 -19.67
C ALA A 67 -2.90 17.04 -19.65
N GLU A 68 -2.42 18.26 -19.94
CA GLU A 68 -3.24 19.47 -19.77
C GLU A 68 -4.22 19.71 -20.93
N PHE A 69 -4.34 18.76 -21.87
CA PHE A 69 -5.27 18.88 -22.99
C PHE A 69 -6.73 18.69 -22.59
N GLU A 70 -7.61 19.55 -23.12
CA GLU A 70 -9.04 19.30 -23.08
C GLU A 70 -9.37 17.95 -23.73
N GLN A 71 -10.17 17.14 -23.05
CA GLN A 71 -10.64 15.81 -23.50
C GLN A 71 -11.22 15.84 -24.93
N SER A 72 -11.81 16.98 -25.32
CA SER A 72 -12.35 17.25 -26.66
C SER A 72 -11.28 17.17 -27.76
N LEU A 73 -10.10 17.75 -27.54
CA LEU A 73 -8.98 17.76 -28.49
C LEU A 73 -8.34 16.38 -28.60
N LEU A 74 -8.19 15.68 -27.47
CA LEU A 74 -7.71 14.30 -27.45
C LEU A 74 -8.62 13.40 -28.29
N ASN A 75 -9.94 13.53 -28.13
CA ASN A 75 -10.91 12.76 -28.91
C ASN A 75 -10.86 13.09 -30.41
N ASP A 76 -10.60 14.35 -30.79
CA ASP A 76 -10.46 14.75 -32.21
C ASP A 76 -9.16 14.21 -32.83
N ILE A 77 -8.05 14.17 -32.07
CA ILE A 77 -6.80 13.54 -32.50
C ILE A 77 -7.00 12.02 -32.67
N LEU A 78 -7.59 11.35 -31.68
CA LEU A 78 -7.88 9.92 -31.72
C LEU A 78 -8.85 9.55 -32.87
N GLY A 79 -9.72 10.48 -33.27
CA GLY A 79 -10.62 10.29 -34.42
C GLY A 79 -9.95 10.43 -35.80
N ARG A 80 -8.73 10.97 -35.88
CA ARG A 80 -8.02 11.28 -37.13
C ARG A 80 -6.75 10.46 -37.37
N VAL A 81 -6.22 9.88 -36.30
CA VAL A 81 -5.08 8.97 -36.31
C VAL A 81 -5.61 7.54 -36.38
N GLU A 82 -5.16 6.75 -37.36
CA GLU A 82 -5.48 5.31 -37.37
C GLU A 82 -4.72 4.66 -36.22
N LEU A 83 -5.47 4.40 -35.14
CA LEU A 83 -5.00 3.60 -34.01
C LEU A 83 -4.77 2.17 -34.48
N LEU A 84 -3.83 1.48 -33.83
CA LEU A 84 -3.59 0.06 -34.09
C LEU A 84 -4.90 -0.72 -33.92
N THR A 85 -5.22 -1.48 -34.96
CA THR A 85 -6.37 -2.37 -34.99
C THR A 85 -6.09 -3.65 -34.20
N ASP A 86 -7.13 -4.45 -33.92
CA ASP A 86 -6.97 -5.78 -33.33
C ASP A 86 -6.05 -6.68 -34.20
N ASP A 87 -6.11 -6.51 -35.53
CA ASP A 87 -5.24 -7.22 -36.48
C ASP A 87 -3.77 -6.78 -36.33
N ASP A 88 -3.52 -5.49 -36.11
CA ASP A 88 -2.16 -4.97 -35.89
C ASP A 88 -1.57 -5.50 -34.57
N LEU A 89 -2.37 -5.56 -33.50
CA LEU A 89 -1.96 -6.21 -32.25
C LEU A 89 -1.66 -7.71 -32.48
N GLY A 90 -2.50 -8.40 -33.25
CA GLY A 90 -2.26 -9.78 -33.67
C GLY A 90 -0.92 -9.96 -34.41
N GLN A 91 -0.58 -9.03 -35.30
CA GLN A 91 0.71 -9.06 -36.02
C GLN A 91 1.90 -8.75 -35.09
N LEU A 92 1.76 -7.80 -34.17
CA LEU A 92 2.81 -7.45 -33.22
C LEU A 92 3.11 -8.60 -32.25
N THR A 93 2.08 -9.29 -31.76
CA THR A 93 2.24 -10.46 -30.88
C THR A 93 2.90 -11.67 -31.58
N GLN A 94 2.71 -11.80 -32.89
CA GLN A 94 3.36 -12.85 -33.71
C GLN A 94 4.75 -12.44 -34.27
N SER A 95 5.18 -11.20 -34.04
CA SER A 95 6.46 -10.70 -34.53
C SER A 95 7.63 -11.53 -34.00
N LYS A 96 8.65 -11.76 -34.83
CA LYS A 96 9.91 -12.41 -34.37
C LYS A 96 10.72 -11.54 -33.41
N LYS A 97 10.46 -10.24 -33.35
CA LYS A 97 11.20 -9.28 -32.50
C LYS A 97 10.54 -9.12 -31.13
N ALA A 98 11.29 -9.35 -30.07
CA ALA A 98 10.81 -9.23 -28.68
C ALA A 98 10.22 -7.85 -28.36
N ALA A 99 10.81 -6.77 -28.88
CA ALA A 99 10.34 -5.40 -28.65
C ALA A 99 8.92 -5.15 -29.19
N HIS A 100 8.54 -5.77 -30.31
CA HIS A 100 7.19 -5.62 -30.87
C HIS A 100 6.15 -6.36 -30.02
N ARG A 101 6.53 -7.54 -29.50
CA ARG A 101 5.67 -8.33 -28.60
C ARG A 101 5.50 -7.64 -27.25
N LEU A 102 6.56 -7.01 -26.70
CA LEU A 102 6.48 -6.18 -25.50
C LEU A 102 5.54 -4.99 -25.69
N LEU A 103 5.68 -4.28 -26.81
CA LEU A 103 4.78 -3.16 -27.11
C LEU A 103 3.32 -3.62 -27.22
N ALA A 104 3.06 -4.77 -27.85
CA ALA A 104 1.71 -5.32 -27.90
C ALA A 104 1.14 -5.54 -26.49
N ILE A 105 1.95 -6.03 -25.54
CA ILE A 105 1.55 -6.20 -24.14
C ILE A 105 1.24 -4.85 -23.50
N GLU A 106 2.10 -3.84 -23.67
CA GLU A 106 1.88 -2.50 -23.12
C GLU A 106 0.58 -1.86 -23.67
N LEU A 107 0.31 -2.03 -24.96
CA LEU A 107 -0.90 -1.52 -25.59
C LEU A 107 -2.16 -2.25 -25.13
N MET A 108 -2.08 -3.57 -24.98
CA MET A 108 -3.15 -4.37 -24.36
C MET A 108 -3.38 -3.97 -22.90
N ALA A 109 -2.37 -3.45 -22.19
CA ALA A 109 -2.51 -2.97 -20.82
C ALA A 109 -3.27 -1.64 -20.72
N VAL A 110 -3.01 -0.71 -21.64
CA VAL A 110 -3.65 0.62 -21.66
C VAL A 110 -5.16 0.52 -21.91
N LYS A 111 -5.59 -0.45 -22.74
CA LYS A 111 -6.99 -0.64 -23.07
C LYS A 111 -7.35 -2.12 -23.05
N PHE A 112 -7.25 -2.75 -21.89
CA PHE A 112 -7.51 -4.18 -21.80
C PHE A 112 -8.98 -4.51 -22.12
N GLU A 113 -9.16 -5.51 -22.97
CA GLU A 113 -10.44 -6.15 -23.29
C GLU A 113 -10.26 -7.67 -23.21
N GLU A 114 -11.24 -8.42 -22.69
CA GLU A 114 -11.15 -9.89 -22.51
C GLU A 114 -10.75 -10.64 -23.79
N LYS A 115 -11.08 -10.09 -24.97
CA LYS A 115 -10.72 -10.65 -26.28
C LYS A 115 -9.20 -10.78 -26.50
N TYR A 116 -8.37 -10.05 -25.74
CA TYR A 116 -6.91 -10.10 -25.82
C TYR A 116 -6.27 -11.23 -25.00
N TYR A 117 -7.05 -11.92 -24.16
CA TYR A 117 -6.58 -13.00 -23.32
C TYR A 117 -5.90 -14.15 -24.09
N PRO A 118 -6.42 -14.62 -25.24
CA PRO A 118 -5.74 -15.66 -26.03
C PRO A 118 -4.35 -15.21 -26.51
N LEU A 119 -4.18 -13.93 -26.85
CA LEU A 119 -2.91 -13.38 -27.31
C LEU A 119 -1.88 -13.31 -26.17
N LEU A 120 -2.30 -12.85 -24.99
CA LEU A 120 -1.44 -12.83 -23.79
C LEU A 120 -1.06 -14.24 -23.34
N ASN A 121 -1.96 -15.21 -23.46
CA ASN A 121 -1.69 -16.60 -23.15
C ASN A 121 -0.63 -17.23 -24.06
N VAL A 122 -0.53 -16.79 -25.31
CA VAL A 122 0.56 -17.21 -26.21
C VAL A 122 1.89 -16.60 -25.76
N LEU A 123 1.86 -15.34 -25.30
CA LEU A 123 3.07 -14.61 -24.91
C LEU A 123 3.60 -14.94 -23.51
N LYS A 124 2.79 -15.54 -22.62
CA LYS A 124 3.26 -15.94 -21.28
C LYS A 124 4.33 -17.03 -21.31
N ASP A 125 4.35 -17.82 -22.39
CA ASP A 125 5.30 -18.90 -22.64
C ASP A 125 6.31 -18.52 -23.75
N ASP A 126 6.48 -17.22 -24.00
CA ASP A 126 7.44 -16.71 -24.98
C ASP A 126 8.88 -17.13 -24.63
N SER A 127 9.66 -17.48 -25.65
CA SER A 127 11.07 -17.86 -25.48
C SER A 127 11.94 -16.75 -24.89
N GLU A 128 11.52 -15.49 -25.04
CA GLU A 128 12.19 -14.33 -24.47
C GLU A 128 11.61 -13.99 -23.09
N GLN A 129 12.40 -14.24 -22.03
CA GLN A 129 11.95 -14.13 -20.63
C GLN A 129 11.28 -12.79 -20.28
N LYS A 130 11.74 -11.69 -20.87
CA LYS A 130 11.16 -10.35 -20.63
C LYS A 130 9.73 -10.24 -21.15
N VAL A 131 9.44 -10.82 -22.33
CA VAL A 131 8.10 -10.85 -22.93
C VAL A 131 7.18 -11.73 -22.08
N ALA A 132 7.67 -12.92 -21.70
CA ALA A 132 6.95 -13.85 -20.83
C ALA A 132 6.58 -13.23 -19.48
N ASN A 133 7.52 -12.54 -18.84
CA ASN A 133 7.29 -11.88 -17.56
C ASN A 133 6.32 -10.71 -17.68
N ALA A 134 6.42 -9.89 -18.73
CA ALA A 134 5.48 -8.78 -18.97
C ALA A 134 4.05 -9.29 -19.23
N ALA A 135 3.91 -10.36 -20.03
CA ALA A 135 2.63 -10.99 -20.30
C ALA A 135 2.04 -11.62 -19.03
N LYS A 136 2.85 -12.34 -18.23
CA LYS A 136 2.43 -12.88 -16.93
C LYS A 136 2.00 -11.79 -15.98
N LYS A 137 2.77 -10.71 -15.86
CA LYS A 137 2.41 -9.55 -15.03
C LYS A 137 1.08 -8.97 -15.46
N LEU A 138 0.89 -8.72 -16.75
CA LEU A 138 -0.38 -8.18 -17.25
C LEU A 138 -1.55 -9.15 -17.07
N ILE A 139 -1.33 -10.45 -17.28
CA ILE A 139 -2.30 -11.49 -16.96
C ILE A 139 -2.64 -11.40 -15.47
N THR A 140 -1.68 -11.41 -14.55
CA THR A 140 -1.96 -11.30 -13.11
C THR A 140 -2.67 -9.99 -12.75
N THR A 141 -2.31 -8.88 -13.41
CA THR A 141 -2.91 -7.56 -13.16
C THR A 141 -4.34 -7.45 -13.67
N VAL A 142 -4.66 -8.05 -14.82
CA VAL A 142 -5.97 -7.89 -15.45
C VAL A 142 -6.89 -9.11 -15.33
N VAL A 143 -6.30 -10.27 -15.17
CA VAL A 143 -6.94 -11.56 -14.86
C VAL A 143 -7.03 -11.73 -13.35
N GLY A 144 -7.48 -10.68 -12.68
CA GLY A 144 -8.30 -10.84 -11.48
C GLY A 144 -9.65 -11.52 -11.80
N SER A 145 -9.71 -12.49 -12.74
CA SER A 145 -10.84 -13.40 -12.82
C SER A 145 -10.79 -14.25 -11.57
N LYS A 146 -11.87 -14.23 -10.78
CA LYS A 146 -12.06 -14.99 -9.53
C LYS A 146 -11.61 -16.47 -9.63
N SER A 147 -11.58 -17.05 -10.83
CA SER A 147 -11.10 -18.41 -11.11
C SER A 147 -9.60 -18.67 -10.86
N ASP A 148 -8.77 -17.64 -10.62
CA ASP A 148 -7.33 -17.82 -10.33
C ASP A 148 -6.95 -17.47 -8.88
N TRP A 149 -7.93 -17.12 -8.05
CA TRP A 149 -7.71 -16.78 -6.63
C TRP A 149 -7.13 -17.95 -5.84
N LEU A 150 -7.57 -19.17 -6.14
CA LEU A 150 -7.07 -20.37 -5.47
C LEU A 150 -5.60 -20.65 -5.80
N SER A 151 -5.21 -20.52 -7.08
CA SER A 151 -3.82 -20.73 -7.49
C SER A 151 -2.92 -19.63 -6.91
N THR A 152 -3.40 -18.39 -6.90
CA THR A 152 -2.74 -17.23 -6.31
C THR A 152 -2.47 -17.48 -4.84
N TYR A 153 -3.50 -17.87 -4.07
CA TYR A 153 -3.36 -18.19 -2.66
C TYR A 153 -2.36 -19.32 -2.40
N HIS A 154 -2.36 -20.38 -3.23
CA HIS A 154 -1.38 -21.46 -3.13
C HIS A 154 0.06 -21.03 -3.42
N SER A 155 0.26 -20.05 -4.29
CA SER A 155 1.58 -19.53 -4.65
C SER A 155 2.20 -18.62 -3.58
N MET A 156 1.40 -18.12 -2.63
CA MET A 156 1.84 -17.21 -1.58
C MET A 156 2.70 -17.91 -0.53
N ILE A 157 4.01 -17.69 -0.63
CA ILE A 157 5.00 -18.24 0.30
C ILE A 157 4.93 -17.51 1.65
N HIS A 158 4.77 -16.19 1.64
CA HIS A 158 4.82 -15.38 2.85
C HIS A 158 3.46 -15.34 3.59
N PRO A 159 3.45 -15.54 4.92
CA PRO A 159 2.23 -15.45 5.71
C PRO A 159 1.53 -14.08 5.61
N HIS A 160 2.30 -13.00 5.50
CA HIS A 160 1.75 -11.64 5.36
C HIS A 160 0.84 -11.53 4.13
N ASP A 161 1.29 -11.99 2.96
CA ASP A 161 0.49 -12.00 1.73
C ASP A 161 -0.83 -12.76 1.93
N ARG A 162 -0.77 -13.92 2.60
CA ARG A 162 -1.97 -14.73 2.89
C ARG A 162 -2.91 -14.05 3.87
N ARG A 163 -2.39 -13.35 4.89
CA ARG A 163 -3.21 -12.54 5.82
C ARG A 163 -3.96 -11.45 5.05
N GLN A 164 -3.25 -10.71 4.20
CA GLN A 164 -3.85 -9.64 3.39
C GLN A 164 -4.87 -10.19 2.40
N PHE A 165 -4.58 -11.31 1.75
CA PHE A 165 -5.50 -11.95 0.81
C PHE A 165 -6.86 -12.26 1.46
N ILE A 166 -6.86 -12.89 2.64
CA ILE A 166 -8.10 -13.19 3.37
C ILE A 166 -8.85 -11.92 3.77
N ARG A 167 -8.14 -10.87 4.18
CA ARG A 167 -8.76 -9.58 4.54
C ARG A 167 -9.36 -8.88 3.32
N TRP A 168 -8.71 -8.94 2.16
CA TRP A 168 -9.28 -8.49 0.89
C TRP A 168 -10.52 -9.27 0.50
N LEU A 169 -10.57 -10.60 0.70
CA LEU A 169 -11.80 -11.38 0.48
C LEU A 169 -12.96 -10.90 1.38
N ILE A 170 -12.68 -10.56 2.65
CA ILE A 170 -13.68 -10.00 3.57
C ILE A 170 -14.17 -8.64 3.04
N TYR A 171 -13.23 -7.78 2.65
CA TYR A 171 -13.52 -6.45 2.12
C TYR A 171 -14.34 -6.51 0.83
N ASP A 172 -13.93 -7.32 -0.14
CA ASP A 172 -14.62 -7.47 -1.42
C ASP A 172 -16.03 -8.03 -1.22
N TYR A 173 -16.17 -9.04 -0.34
CA TYR A 173 -17.48 -9.56 0.00
C TYR A 173 -18.37 -8.47 0.61
N ALA A 174 -17.86 -7.68 1.57
CA ALA A 174 -18.62 -6.60 2.22
C ALA A 174 -19.08 -5.54 1.20
N ASN A 175 -18.20 -5.13 0.28
CA ASN A 175 -18.45 -4.09 -0.71
C ASN A 175 -19.16 -4.57 -1.99
N THR A 176 -19.40 -5.87 -2.15
CA THR A 176 -20.16 -6.40 -3.30
C THR A 176 -21.66 -6.13 -3.10
N SER A 177 -22.26 -5.31 -3.98
CA SER A 177 -23.68 -4.95 -3.95
C SER A 177 -24.63 -6.14 -4.14
N ASP A 178 -24.26 -7.11 -4.99
CA ASP A 178 -25.01 -8.36 -5.18
C ASP A 178 -24.18 -9.55 -4.67
N LYS A 179 -24.46 -10.00 -3.44
CA LYS A 179 -23.75 -11.12 -2.82
C LYS A 179 -23.86 -12.42 -3.63
N ASN A 180 -24.86 -12.57 -4.51
CA ASN A 180 -24.99 -13.74 -5.37
C ASN A 180 -23.97 -13.76 -6.52
N SER A 181 -23.40 -12.60 -6.86
CA SER A 181 -22.32 -12.47 -7.86
C SER A 181 -20.93 -12.77 -7.28
N PHE A 182 -20.84 -12.96 -5.96
CA PHE A 182 -19.59 -13.30 -5.29
C PHE A 182 -19.34 -14.80 -5.44
N ASP A 183 -18.13 -15.17 -5.86
CA ASP A 183 -17.77 -16.58 -6.05
C ASP A 183 -17.52 -17.25 -4.70
N LEU A 184 -18.60 -17.70 -4.06
CA LEU A 184 -18.56 -18.37 -2.78
C LEU A 184 -17.93 -19.77 -2.88
N SER A 185 -17.93 -20.42 -4.05
CA SER A 185 -17.34 -21.75 -4.22
C SER A 185 -15.82 -21.68 -4.10
N THR A 186 -15.19 -20.83 -4.91
CA THR A 186 -13.73 -20.63 -4.85
C THR A 186 -13.32 -20.04 -3.50
N THR A 187 -14.12 -19.11 -2.97
CA THR A 187 -13.88 -18.53 -1.65
C THR A 187 -13.93 -19.58 -0.55
N GLU A 188 -14.90 -20.49 -0.55
CA GLU A 188 -14.98 -21.57 0.44
C GLU A 188 -13.73 -22.45 0.41
N GLU A 189 -13.19 -22.77 -0.77
CA GLU A 189 -11.95 -23.54 -0.91
C GLU A 189 -10.74 -22.81 -0.33
N ILE A 190 -10.59 -21.51 -0.61
CA ILE A 190 -9.51 -20.69 -0.04
C ILE A 190 -9.64 -20.62 1.49
N LEU A 191 -10.84 -20.43 2.02
CA LEU A 191 -11.07 -20.38 3.46
C LEU A 191 -10.83 -21.75 4.12
N LYS A 192 -11.07 -22.88 3.45
CA LYS A 192 -10.65 -24.21 3.96
C LYS A 192 -9.15 -24.27 4.18
N LEU A 193 -8.37 -23.74 3.24
CA LEU A 193 -6.91 -23.67 3.36
C LEU A 193 -6.50 -22.71 4.49
N GLY A 194 -7.11 -21.52 4.55
CA GLY A 194 -6.83 -20.53 5.58
C GLY A 194 -7.11 -21.02 7.01
N LEU A 195 -8.13 -21.87 7.22
CA LEU A 195 -8.42 -22.49 8.52
C LEU A 195 -7.34 -23.50 8.95
N GLN A 196 -6.55 -24.01 8.00
CA GLN A 196 -5.48 -24.98 8.21
C GLN A 196 -4.07 -24.34 8.15
N ASP A 197 -3.99 -23.02 7.97
CA ASP A 197 -2.70 -22.33 7.84
C ASP A 197 -1.84 -22.49 9.10
N GLN A 198 -0.53 -22.54 8.92
CA GLN A 198 0.42 -22.58 10.05
C GLN A 198 0.40 -21.26 10.81
N ASP A 199 0.15 -20.16 10.10
CA ASP A 199 0.03 -18.83 10.66
C ASP A 199 -1.30 -18.68 11.42
N TRP A 200 -1.22 -18.28 12.68
CA TRP A 200 -2.41 -18.15 13.51
C TRP A 200 -3.25 -16.92 13.13
N GLU A 201 -2.65 -15.84 12.61
CA GLU A 201 -3.40 -14.66 12.19
C GLU A 201 -4.21 -14.95 10.94
N VAL A 202 -3.66 -15.70 9.98
CA VAL A 202 -4.43 -16.21 8.82
C VAL A 202 -5.64 -16.99 9.30
N ARG A 203 -5.48 -17.90 10.27
CA ARG A 203 -6.58 -18.69 10.82
C ARG A 203 -7.65 -17.81 11.49
N VAL A 204 -7.26 -16.79 12.26
CA VAL A 204 -8.21 -15.88 12.91
C VAL A 204 -8.97 -15.02 11.89
N SER A 205 -8.27 -14.43 10.93
CA SER A 205 -8.89 -13.70 9.81
C SER A 205 -9.88 -14.59 9.05
N THR A 206 -9.49 -15.84 8.80
CA THR A 206 -10.33 -16.81 8.10
C THR A 206 -11.59 -17.15 8.90
N ILE A 207 -11.49 -17.35 10.21
CA ILE A 207 -12.66 -17.57 11.08
C ILE A 207 -13.65 -16.42 11.00
N ILE A 208 -13.17 -15.17 10.98
CA ILE A 208 -14.01 -13.98 10.84
C ILE A 208 -14.68 -13.95 9.45
N ALA A 209 -13.92 -14.23 8.39
CA ALA A 209 -14.46 -14.32 7.02
C ALA A 209 -15.59 -15.34 6.93
N VAL A 210 -15.38 -16.56 7.44
CA VAL A 210 -16.37 -17.63 7.48
C VAL A 210 -17.64 -17.20 8.21
N ALA A 211 -17.52 -16.51 9.34
CA ALA A 211 -18.65 -16.01 10.10
C ALA A 211 -19.45 -14.94 9.33
N ARG A 212 -18.77 -13.94 8.75
CA ARG A 212 -19.41 -12.83 8.01
C ARG A 212 -20.08 -13.28 6.73
N MET A 213 -19.46 -14.21 6.02
CA MET A 213 -20.02 -14.82 4.80
C MET A 213 -21.06 -15.91 5.12
N ASN A 214 -21.28 -16.23 6.40
CA ASN A 214 -22.22 -17.24 6.88
C ASN A 214 -22.03 -18.62 6.18
N LEU A 215 -20.77 -19.05 6.03
CA LEU A 215 -20.40 -20.30 5.35
C LEU A 215 -20.57 -21.50 6.29
N ILE A 216 -21.83 -21.91 6.50
CA ILE A 216 -22.22 -22.98 7.43
C ILE A 216 -21.49 -24.31 7.12
N ALA A 217 -21.18 -24.58 5.85
CA ALA A 217 -20.43 -25.76 5.42
C ALA A 217 -19.06 -25.90 6.10
N LEU A 218 -18.46 -24.78 6.54
CA LEU A 218 -17.15 -24.74 7.20
C LEU A 218 -17.23 -24.84 8.74
N PHE A 219 -18.43 -24.98 9.32
CA PHE A 219 -18.63 -25.03 10.78
C PHE A 219 -17.70 -26.06 11.47
N SER A 220 -17.66 -27.29 10.96
CA SER A 220 -16.86 -28.37 11.56
C SER A 220 -15.35 -28.13 11.44
N LEU A 221 -14.92 -27.34 10.46
CA LEU A 221 -13.52 -26.96 10.33
C LEU A 221 -13.18 -25.86 11.33
N VAL A 222 -14.01 -24.81 11.43
CA VAL A 222 -13.87 -23.75 12.44
C VAL A 222 -13.80 -24.34 13.85
N GLU A 223 -14.66 -25.30 14.18
CA GLU A 223 -14.68 -25.97 15.48
C GLU A 223 -13.35 -26.67 15.80
N LYS A 224 -12.68 -27.23 14.79
CA LYS A 224 -11.42 -27.97 14.93
C LYS A 224 -10.18 -27.10 14.87
N VAL A 225 -10.27 -25.83 14.45
CA VAL A 225 -9.11 -24.93 14.39
C VAL A 225 -8.49 -24.77 15.77
N ASP A 226 -7.19 -25.06 15.88
CA ASP A 226 -6.44 -24.87 17.11
C ASP A 226 -5.92 -23.43 17.21
N LEU A 227 -6.37 -22.67 18.22
CA LEU A 227 -5.89 -21.31 18.52
C LEU A 227 -5.09 -21.26 19.83
N ASN A 228 -4.41 -22.36 20.18
CA ASN A 228 -3.45 -22.40 21.28
C ASN A 228 -2.15 -21.65 20.93
N ILE A 229 -2.25 -20.32 20.86
CA ILE A 229 -1.12 -19.44 20.59
C ILE A 229 -0.22 -19.41 21.83
N SER A 230 1.08 -19.61 21.63
CA SER A 230 2.06 -19.65 22.72
C SER A 230 2.17 -18.28 23.42
N ALA A 231 2.62 -18.27 24.68
CA ALA A 231 2.92 -17.03 25.38
C ALA A 231 4.15 -16.30 24.81
N GLY A 232 5.01 -16.97 24.03
CA GLY A 232 6.10 -16.31 23.30
C GLY A 232 5.57 -15.49 22.13
N THR A 233 4.62 -16.07 21.37
CA THR A 233 4.03 -15.44 20.17
C THR A 233 3.01 -14.36 20.54
N LEU A 234 2.21 -14.55 21.57
CA LEU A 234 1.25 -13.54 22.01
C LEU A 234 1.30 -13.46 23.54
N PRO A 235 2.16 -12.60 24.13
CA PRO A 235 2.42 -12.61 25.58
C PRO A 235 1.22 -12.26 26.43
N ASN A 236 0.36 -11.36 25.95
CA ASN A 236 -0.80 -10.90 26.68
C ASN A 236 -1.90 -11.97 26.73
N LYS A 237 -2.22 -12.43 27.95
CA LYS A 237 -3.26 -13.43 28.20
C LYS A 237 -4.65 -12.98 27.73
N LYS A 238 -4.98 -11.69 27.87
CA LYS A 238 -6.28 -11.15 27.45
C LYS A 238 -6.47 -11.29 25.94
N ASP A 239 -5.40 -11.15 25.17
CA ASP A 239 -5.46 -11.20 23.71
C ASP A 239 -5.67 -12.65 23.25
N ARG A 240 -4.97 -13.60 23.89
CA ARG A 240 -5.23 -15.04 23.69
C ARG A 240 -6.67 -15.42 24.04
N GLU A 241 -7.23 -14.88 25.12
CA GLU A 241 -8.64 -15.10 25.49
C GLU A 241 -9.61 -14.49 24.46
N LEU A 242 -9.34 -13.29 23.96
CA LEU A 242 -10.14 -12.62 22.94
C LEU A 242 -10.13 -13.37 21.60
N ILE A 243 -8.97 -13.85 21.16
CA ILE A 243 -8.84 -14.66 19.94
C ILE A 243 -9.64 -15.96 20.04
N ASN A 244 -9.58 -16.64 21.19
CA ASN A 244 -10.45 -17.79 21.43
C ASN A 244 -11.94 -17.40 21.50
N GLY A 245 -12.24 -16.20 21.97
CA GLY A 245 -13.55 -15.59 21.92
C GLY A 245 -14.07 -15.42 20.49
N VAL A 246 -13.23 -14.96 19.55
CA VAL A 246 -13.58 -14.80 18.13
C VAL A 246 -14.08 -16.12 17.55
N LYS A 247 -13.36 -17.23 17.78
CA LYS A 247 -13.80 -18.57 17.36
C LYS A 247 -15.16 -18.94 17.94
N ARG A 248 -15.38 -18.74 19.23
CA ARG A 248 -16.66 -19.05 19.89
C ARG A 248 -17.81 -18.22 19.31
N VAL A 249 -17.60 -16.93 19.10
CA VAL A 249 -18.57 -16.03 18.46
C VAL A 249 -18.87 -16.46 17.02
N ALA A 250 -17.85 -16.78 16.23
CA ALA A 250 -18.03 -17.27 14.87
C ALA A 250 -18.91 -18.53 14.84
N LEU A 251 -18.66 -19.49 15.73
CA LEU A 251 -19.50 -20.69 15.86
C LEU A 251 -20.95 -20.34 16.22
N MET A 252 -21.18 -19.38 17.12
CA MET A 252 -22.53 -18.89 17.44
C MET A 252 -23.23 -18.26 16.23
N ILE A 253 -22.51 -17.45 15.45
CA ILE A 253 -23.05 -16.83 14.22
C ILE A 253 -23.46 -17.92 13.22
N LEU A 254 -22.59 -18.91 12.98
CA LEU A 254 -22.86 -20.02 12.07
C LEU A 254 -24.03 -20.91 12.52
N THR A 255 -24.26 -21.05 13.84
CA THR A 255 -25.43 -21.75 14.40
C THR A 255 -26.65 -20.84 14.59
N LYS A 256 -26.59 -19.59 14.12
CA LYS A 256 -27.65 -18.57 14.28
C LYS A 256 -28.08 -18.37 15.74
N THR A 257 -27.15 -18.55 16.66
CA THR A 257 -27.35 -18.40 18.11
C THR A 257 -26.91 -17.02 18.57
N GLN A 258 -27.71 -16.38 19.42
CA GLN A 258 -27.38 -15.08 20.02
C GLN A 258 -26.86 -15.23 21.45
N PRO A 259 -26.06 -14.28 21.95
CA PRO A 259 -25.70 -14.23 23.37
C PRO A 259 -26.95 -14.18 24.26
N GLN A 260 -27.11 -15.16 25.15
CA GLN A 260 -28.23 -15.22 26.09
C GLN A 260 -27.89 -14.54 27.42
N ASN A 261 -28.89 -13.95 28.10
CA ASN A 261 -28.78 -13.38 29.45
C ASN A 261 -27.69 -12.30 29.62
N VAL A 262 -27.56 -11.40 28.65
CA VAL A 262 -26.60 -10.29 28.69
C VAL A 262 -27.06 -9.24 29.70
N ASP A 263 -26.59 -9.35 30.95
CA ASP A 263 -26.62 -8.25 31.91
C ASP A 263 -25.72 -7.08 31.44
N ILE A 264 -26.35 -6.01 30.98
CA ILE A 264 -25.67 -4.80 30.50
C ILE A 264 -24.87 -4.09 31.60
N ASN A 265 -25.09 -4.38 32.88
CA ASN A 265 -24.29 -3.79 33.97
C ASN A 265 -23.03 -4.61 34.26
N ASN A 266 -22.87 -5.78 33.64
CA ASN A 266 -21.71 -6.63 33.80
C ASN A 266 -20.69 -6.40 32.68
N ILE A 267 -19.51 -5.89 33.03
CA ILE A 267 -18.41 -5.58 32.09
C ILE A 267 -18.02 -6.79 31.23
N LYS A 268 -18.08 -8.02 31.76
CA LYS A 268 -17.76 -9.22 30.97
C LYS A 268 -18.81 -9.49 29.90
N HIS A 269 -20.08 -9.27 30.21
CA HIS A 269 -21.18 -9.42 29.26
C HIS A 269 -21.15 -8.33 28.19
N GLN A 270 -20.85 -7.08 28.57
CA GLN A 270 -20.64 -6.00 27.61
C GLN A 270 -19.51 -6.33 26.63
N ARG A 271 -18.34 -6.77 27.12
CA ARG A 271 -17.20 -7.16 26.27
C ARG A 271 -17.56 -8.30 25.32
N TRP A 272 -18.31 -9.29 25.80
CA TRP A 272 -18.77 -10.40 24.99
C TRP A 272 -19.72 -9.94 23.88
N LEU A 273 -20.66 -9.04 24.20
CA LEU A 273 -21.56 -8.45 23.22
C LEU A 273 -20.79 -7.61 22.18
N SER A 274 -19.83 -6.79 22.61
CA SER A 274 -18.97 -6.02 21.71
C SER A 274 -18.19 -6.93 20.74
N LEU A 275 -17.68 -8.07 21.23
CA LEU A 275 -16.99 -9.04 20.37
C LEU A 275 -17.96 -9.69 19.38
N TYR A 276 -19.16 -10.06 19.83
CA TYR A 276 -20.20 -10.63 18.97
C TYR A 276 -20.58 -9.67 17.83
N GLU A 277 -20.88 -8.41 18.16
CA GLU A 277 -21.23 -7.40 17.16
C GLU A 277 -20.06 -7.09 16.23
N ALA A 278 -18.82 -7.02 16.73
CA ALA A 278 -17.64 -6.74 15.90
C ALA A 278 -17.37 -7.84 14.86
N VAL A 279 -17.45 -9.12 15.26
CA VAL A 279 -17.22 -10.25 14.32
C VAL A 279 -18.35 -10.31 13.28
N LYS A 280 -19.60 -10.07 13.69
CA LYS A 280 -20.77 -10.12 12.82
C LYS A 280 -20.84 -8.96 11.83
N SER A 281 -20.39 -7.76 12.21
CA SER A 281 -20.56 -6.54 11.41
C SER A 281 -19.68 -6.54 10.17
N GLU A 282 -20.22 -6.08 9.03
CA GLU A 282 -19.44 -5.78 7.82
C GLU A 282 -18.63 -4.49 7.97
N ASN A 283 -19.12 -3.53 8.77
CA ASN A 283 -18.47 -2.25 9.05
C ASN A 283 -18.24 -2.11 10.57
N ILE A 284 -16.97 -2.14 10.99
CA ILE A 284 -16.62 -2.02 12.41
C ILE A 284 -16.33 -0.55 12.75
N ASN A 285 -17.05 -0.02 13.73
CA ASN A 285 -16.65 1.21 14.40
C ASN A 285 -15.58 0.88 15.47
N VAL A 286 -14.36 1.37 15.28
CA VAL A 286 -13.22 1.14 16.19
C VAL A 286 -13.33 2.09 17.39
N SER A 287 -13.97 1.60 18.45
CA SER A 287 -14.25 2.36 19.68
C SER A 287 -13.67 1.76 20.96
N CYS A 288 -13.18 0.52 20.91
CA CYS A 288 -12.55 -0.14 22.05
C CYS A 288 -11.54 -1.20 21.58
N TYR A 289 -10.75 -1.75 22.50
CA TYR A 289 -9.71 -2.74 22.17
C TYR A 289 -10.24 -3.98 21.45
N ILE A 290 -11.48 -4.37 21.74
CA ILE A 290 -12.13 -5.53 21.10
C ILE A 290 -12.45 -5.22 19.64
N THR A 291 -13.03 -4.06 19.35
CA THR A 291 -13.35 -3.66 17.98
C THR A 291 -12.07 -3.38 17.18
N GLN A 292 -11.01 -2.86 17.81
CA GLN A 292 -9.69 -2.75 17.20
C GLN A 292 -9.13 -4.11 16.77
N LEU A 293 -9.13 -5.10 17.68
CA LEU A 293 -8.62 -6.44 17.38
C LEU A 293 -9.37 -7.07 16.20
N VAL A 294 -10.70 -7.01 16.18
CA VAL A 294 -11.47 -7.58 15.08
C VAL A 294 -11.29 -6.78 13.79
N TYR A 295 -11.17 -5.45 13.87
CA TYR A 295 -10.86 -4.61 12.71
C TYR A 295 -9.53 -5.02 12.10
N TYR A 296 -8.46 -5.16 12.89
CA TYR A 296 -7.15 -5.64 12.42
C TYR A 296 -7.25 -6.92 11.58
N PHE A 297 -7.93 -7.93 12.11
CA PHE A 297 -8.02 -9.23 11.45
C PHE A 297 -8.97 -9.26 10.26
N SER A 298 -9.74 -8.20 10.02
CA SER A 298 -10.78 -8.20 8.99
C SER A 298 -10.70 -7.07 7.97
N THR A 299 -9.81 -6.11 8.19
CA THR A 299 -9.56 -5.00 7.29
C THR A 299 -8.21 -5.18 6.61
N PRO A 300 -8.13 -5.18 5.26
CA PRO A 300 -6.85 -5.24 4.58
C PRO A 300 -6.03 -4.00 4.91
N ALA A 301 -4.70 -4.13 4.93
CA ALA A 301 -3.85 -2.95 4.96
C ALA A 301 -4.15 -2.12 3.71
N ASN A 302 -4.49 -0.84 3.91
CA ASN A 302 -4.75 0.05 2.79
C ASN A 302 -3.53 0.07 1.88
N LEU A 303 -3.69 -0.46 0.67
CA LEU A 303 -2.86 -0.05 -0.45
C LEU A 303 -3.19 1.41 -0.65
N LEU A 304 -2.19 2.25 -0.44
CA LEU A 304 -2.28 3.69 -0.63
C LEU A 304 -3.03 3.96 -1.94
N SER A 305 -4.20 4.60 -1.86
CA SER A 305 -4.89 5.13 -3.04
C SER A 305 -3.92 6.00 -3.85
N GLU A 306 -4.12 6.09 -5.17
CA GLU A 306 -3.31 6.90 -6.07
C GLU A 306 -3.21 8.39 -5.65
N GLU A 307 -4.12 8.86 -4.78
CA GLU A 307 -4.14 10.20 -4.18
C GLU A 307 -3.02 10.44 -3.14
N HIS A 308 -2.30 9.41 -2.71
CA HIS A 308 -1.13 9.53 -1.82
C HIS A 308 0.14 9.98 -2.57
N VAL A 309 -0.03 10.81 -3.60
CA VAL A 309 1.02 11.31 -4.49
C VAL A 309 2.15 11.88 -3.67
N GLN A 310 3.30 11.25 -3.81
CA GLN A 310 4.55 11.69 -3.23
C GLN A 310 4.86 13.13 -3.71
N PRO A 311 5.03 14.11 -2.81
CA PRO A 311 5.55 15.39 -3.23
C PRO A 311 7.00 15.21 -3.66
N PHE A 312 7.35 15.72 -4.85
CA PHE A 312 8.74 15.93 -5.22
C PHE A 312 9.34 16.89 -4.19
N CYS A 313 10.30 16.40 -3.41
CA CYS A 313 10.98 17.16 -2.38
C CYS A 313 12.44 17.32 -2.81
N GLU A 314 12.83 18.54 -3.18
CA GLU A 314 14.24 18.86 -3.41
C GLU A 314 15.03 18.45 -2.16
N GLY A 315 16.10 17.66 -2.31
CA GLY A 315 16.81 17.06 -1.17
C GLY A 315 16.51 15.58 -0.95
N ILE A 316 15.59 14.98 -1.71
CA ILE A 316 15.34 13.54 -1.73
C ILE A 316 15.55 12.99 -3.14
N VAL A 317 16.26 11.87 -3.26
CA VAL A 317 16.57 11.21 -4.54
C VAL A 317 15.95 9.82 -4.56
N LEU A 318 15.29 9.47 -5.66
CA LEU A 318 14.84 8.10 -5.95
C LEU A 318 15.97 7.32 -6.64
N LYS A 319 16.42 6.22 -6.03
CA LYS A 319 17.41 5.28 -6.60
C LYS A 319 16.90 3.86 -6.41
N ASP A 320 16.87 3.07 -7.48
CA ASP A 320 16.44 1.66 -7.43
C ASP A 320 15.11 1.46 -6.66
N ASP A 321 14.10 2.30 -6.97
CA ASP A 321 12.78 2.32 -6.33
C ASP A 321 12.78 2.60 -4.82
N LYS A 322 13.83 3.25 -4.30
CA LYS A 322 13.98 3.64 -2.89
C LYS A 322 14.32 5.11 -2.74
N PHE A 323 13.86 5.72 -1.65
CA PHE A 323 14.14 7.11 -1.34
C PHE A 323 15.41 7.24 -0.52
N TYR A 324 16.23 8.23 -0.86
CA TYR A 324 17.44 8.58 -0.15
C TYR A 324 17.50 10.08 0.11
N LEU A 325 18.03 10.48 1.25
CA LEU A 325 18.41 11.87 1.47
C LEU A 325 19.59 12.21 0.53
N SER A 326 19.48 13.32 -0.20
CA SER A 326 20.49 13.80 -1.14
C SER A 326 21.88 13.85 -0.51
N ASN A 327 22.89 13.41 -1.27
CA ASN A 327 24.29 13.40 -0.85
C ASN A 327 24.58 12.56 0.41
N SER A 328 23.71 11.59 0.73
CA SER A 328 23.91 10.64 1.82
C SER A 328 23.47 9.23 1.41
N ASP A 329 23.79 8.25 2.25
CA ASP A 329 23.33 6.86 2.14
C ASP A 329 22.11 6.58 3.03
N ILE A 330 21.46 7.62 3.57
CA ILE A 330 20.31 7.47 4.46
C ILE A 330 19.08 7.13 3.63
N GLU A 331 18.65 5.87 3.71
CA GLU A 331 17.41 5.37 3.10
C GLU A 331 16.19 5.89 3.89
N LEU A 332 15.17 6.35 3.15
CA LEU A 332 13.95 6.95 3.66
C LEU A 332 12.73 6.14 3.23
N VAL A 333 11.67 6.28 4.01
CA VAL A 333 10.34 5.74 3.74
C VAL A 333 9.36 6.91 3.69
N TRP A 334 8.48 6.91 2.68
CA TRP A 334 7.36 7.85 2.60
C TRP A 334 6.20 7.37 3.46
N ILE A 335 5.75 8.22 4.38
CA ILE A 335 4.53 8.04 5.16
C ILE A 335 3.48 8.99 4.59
N PRO A 336 2.44 8.47 3.95
CA PRO A 336 1.50 9.29 3.21
C PRO A 336 0.46 9.96 4.11
N VAL A 337 -0.30 10.90 3.52
CA VAL A 337 -1.51 11.44 4.14
C VAL A 337 -2.52 10.32 4.43
N GLY A 338 -3.47 10.55 5.33
CA GLY A 338 -4.55 9.60 5.56
C GLY A 338 -4.99 9.46 7.02
N GLU A 339 -5.91 8.54 7.25
CA GLU A 339 -6.41 8.21 8.58
C GLU A 339 -5.58 7.08 9.19
N TYR A 340 -5.00 7.38 10.35
CA TYR A 340 -4.14 6.46 11.07
C TYR A 340 -4.65 6.23 12.47
N PHE A 341 -4.42 5.03 12.97
CA PHE A 341 -4.80 4.69 14.32
C PHE A 341 -3.62 4.93 15.26
N VAL A 342 -3.75 5.97 16.07
CA VAL A 342 -2.75 6.40 17.06
C VAL A 342 -3.29 6.20 18.47
N ASN A 343 -2.37 6.06 19.42
CA ASN A 343 -2.64 5.84 20.85
C ASN A 343 -3.20 4.44 21.18
N HIS A 344 -3.25 4.14 22.47
CA HIS A 344 -3.85 2.92 23.00
C HIS A 344 -5.19 3.23 23.67
N LEU A 345 -6.15 2.29 23.56
CA LEU A 345 -7.54 2.41 24.05
C LEU A 345 -7.73 2.50 25.58
N ASN A 346 -6.68 2.84 26.32
CA ASN A 346 -6.77 3.22 27.73
C ASN A 346 -6.81 4.76 27.92
N GLU A 347 -6.52 5.53 26.87
CA GLU A 347 -6.58 6.99 26.88
C GLU A 347 -7.89 7.42 26.22
N GLU A 348 -8.65 8.30 26.86
CA GLU A 348 -9.98 8.76 26.41
C GLU A 348 -9.94 9.65 25.14
N ASP A 349 -8.76 9.80 24.50
CA ASP A 349 -8.51 10.74 23.41
C ASP A 349 -8.34 10.09 22.03
N ASN A 350 -8.99 10.72 21.04
CA ASN A 350 -8.93 10.53 19.58
C ASN A 350 -7.98 9.44 19.06
N TYR A 351 -8.54 8.25 18.82
CA TYR A 351 -7.84 7.08 18.26
C TYR A 351 -7.47 7.19 16.80
N ILE A 352 -8.11 8.09 16.07
CA ILE A 352 -7.88 8.29 14.66
C ILE A 352 -7.21 9.65 14.51
N LYS A 353 -5.98 9.63 13.99
CA LYS A 353 -5.27 10.81 13.54
C LYS A 353 -5.36 10.90 12.03
N VAL A 354 -5.90 12.01 11.54
CA VAL A 354 -5.83 12.34 10.13
C VAL A 354 -4.55 13.13 9.89
N LEU A 355 -3.61 12.54 9.15
CA LEU A 355 -2.45 13.27 8.62
C LEU A 355 -2.89 14.07 7.40
N GLN A 356 -2.83 15.39 7.52
CA GLN A 356 -3.12 16.32 6.44
C GLN A 356 -1.96 16.43 5.44
N GLU A 357 -0.75 16.11 5.90
CA GLU A 357 0.48 16.11 5.12
C GLU A 357 1.27 14.84 5.43
N GLY A 358 1.83 14.22 4.39
CA GLY A 358 2.75 13.10 4.55
C GLY A 358 4.17 13.56 4.85
N PHE A 359 5.02 12.65 5.30
CA PHE A 359 6.40 12.94 5.68
C PHE A 359 7.33 11.79 5.30
N PHE A 360 8.62 12.08 5.17
CA PHE A 360 9.63 11.02 5.05
C PHE A 360 10.20 10.69 6.42
N ILE A 361 10.50 9.42 6.66
CA ILE A 361 11.19 8.96 7.87
C ILE A 361 12.34 8.02 7.51
N SER A 362 13.45 8.04 8.25
CA SER A 362 14.56 7.12 7.99
C SER A 362 14.12 5.66 8.15
N ARG A 363 14.42 4.85 7.12
CA ARG A 363 14.07 3.43 7.05
C ARG A 363 14.66 2.66 8.22
N PHE A 364 15.91 2.97 8.53
CA PHE A 364 16.67 2.41 9.64
C PHE A 364 16.96 3.51 10.67
N PRO A 365 17.10 3.15 11.95
CA PRO A 365 17.56 4.11 12.93
C PRO A 365 19.03 4.47 12.61
N LEU A 366 19.34 5.75 12.69
CA LEU A 366 20.70 6.23 12.56
C LEU A 366 21.45 5.89 13.85
N MET A 367 22.55 5.17 13.68
CA MET A 367 23.55 5.04 14.72
C MET A 367 24.40 6.31 14.64
N ALA A 368 24.62 6.99 15.76
CA ALA A 368 25.77 7.88 15.80
C ALA A 368 27.04 7.00 15.56
N ASP A 369 28.14 7.55 15.08
CA ASP A 369 29.32 6.74 14.73
C ASP A 369 30.08 6.27 15.99
N GLU A 370 30.55 5.01 16.03
CA GLU A 370 31.33 4.40 17.13
C GLU A 370 32.55 5.24 17.54
N SER A 371 33.06 6.09 16.63
CA SER A 371 34.19 6.98 16.87
C SER A 371 33.86 8.24 17.70
N ASN A 372 32.57 8.58 17.85
CA ASN A 372 32.07 9.75 18.61
C ASN A 372 30.97 9.39 19.63
N LEU A 373 30.73 8.10 19.86
CA LEU A 373 29.47 7.57 20.39
C LEU A 373 29.58 7.01 21.83
N LEU A 374 30.10 7.84 22.72
CA LEU A 374 29.87 7.61 24.15
C LEU A 374 29.01 8.68 24.81
N THR A 375 28.63 9.75 24.12
CA THR A 375 27.78 10.82 24.68
C THR A 375 27.17 11.72 23.59
N ALA A 376 26.34 11.19 22.68
CA ALA A 376 25.51 12.09 21.87
C ALA A 376 24.38 12.60 22.77
N SER A 377 24.59 13.74 23.42
CA SER A 377 23.50 14.46 24.08
C SER A 377 22.44 14.82 23.04
N ILE A 378 21.19 14.99 23.47
CA ILE A 378 20.11 15.46 22.58
C ILE A 378 20.49 16.78 21.89
N GLU A 379 21.29 17.61 22.56
CA GLU A 379 21.83 18.83 21.95
C GLU A 379 22.82 18.53 20.81
N GLY A 380 23.65 17.51 20.95
CA GLY A 380 24.52 17.01 19.87
C GLY A 380 23.71 16.47 18.68
N ILE A 381 22.64 15.72 18.94
CA ILE A 381 21.73 15.24 17.90
C ILE A 381 21.02 16.41 17.21
N ARG A 382 20.47 17.37 17.97
CA ARG A 382 19.83 18.57 17.41
C ARG A 382 20.79 19.41 16.58
N SER A 383 22.03 19.57 17.04
CA SER A 383 23.07 20.27 16.26
C SER A 383 23.35 19.54 14.95
N PHE A 384 23.54 18.21 14.99
CA PHE A 384 23.74 17.39 13.80
C PHE A 384 22.57 17.51 12.81
N LEU A 385 21.32 17.41 13.29
CA LEU A 385 20.14 17.54 12.44
C LEU A 385 20.01 18.95 11.84
N LYS A 386 20.35 19.99 12.61
CA LYS A 386 20.39 21.35 12.13
C LYS A 386 21.44 21.53 11.04
N ASP A 387 22.65 20.98 11.21
CA ASP A 387 23.71 21.04 10.21
C ASP A 387 23.30 20.30 8.93
N LEU A 388 22.68 19.12 9.07
CA LEU A 388 22.15 18.35 7.95
C LEU A 388 21.01 19.09 7.20
N SER A 389 20.12 19.75 7.95
CA SER A 389 19.04 20.60 7.42
C SER A 389 19.55 21.88 6.78
N GLN A 390 20.68 22.44 7.23
CA GLN A 390 21.33 23.61 6.61
C GLN A 390 22.02 23.26 5.31
N SER A 391 22.55 22.04 5.18
CA SER A 391 23.13 21.55 3.93
C SER A 391 22.09 21.31 2.82
N ASN A 392 20.79 21.35 3.15
CA ASN A 392 19.69 21.18 2.20
C ASN A 392 18.61 22.27 2.40
N GLU A 393 18.68 23.34 1.61
CA GLU A 393 17.85 24.55 1.80
C GLU A 393 16.34 24.31 1.73
N SER A 394 15.90 23.26 1.06
CA SER A 394 14.50 22.92 0.75
C SER A 394 13.80 22.00 1.76
N ILE A 395 14.54 21.38 2.69
CA ILE A 395 14.01 20.37 3.63
C ILE A 395 14.29 20.70 5.08
N GLU A 396 13.34 20.38 5.93
CA GLU A 396 13.48 20.39 7.38
C GLU A 396 13.76 18.96 7.84
N ILE A 397 14.88 18.75 8.54
CA ILE A 397 15.24 17.47 9.14
C ILE A 397 15.16 17.59 10.66
N ARG A 398 14.39 16.72 11.31
CA ARG A 398 14.16 16.72 12.76
C ARG A 398 13.93 15.30 13.30
N LEU A 399 13.79 15.17 14.62
CA LEU A 399 13.31 13.92 15.23
C LEU A 399 11.80 13.75 14.95
N PRO A 400 11.31 12.50 14.81
CA PRO A 400 9.87 12.24 14.79
C PRO A 400 9.22 12.68 16.10
N ASN A 401 8.00 13.21 16.02
CA ASN A 401 7.14 13.29 17.20
C ASN A 401 6.49 11.92 17.50
N TYR A 402 5.79 11.82 18.63
CA TYR A 402 5.16 10.56 19.06
C TYR A 402 4.12 10.04 18.05
N THR A 403 3.35 10.96 17.46
CA THR A 403 2.32 10.63 16.48
C THR A 403 2.95 10.06 15.21
N GLU A 404 3.96 10.73 14.65
CA GLU A 404 4.65 10.30 13.43
C GLU A 404 5.30 8.94 13.60
N TRP A 405 5.93 8.70 14.76
CA TRP A 405 6.52 7.41 15.06
C TRP A 405 5.47 6.29 15.13
N GLN A 406 4.33 6.53 15.79
CA GLN A 406 3.22 5.57 15.85
C GLN A 406 2.62 5.29 14.47
N VAL A 407 2.37 6.33 13.68
CA VAL A 407 1.83 6.23 12.32
C VAL A 407 2.78 5.40 11.44
N ALA A 408 4.07 5.71 11.46
CA ALA A 408 5.07 5.02 10.65
C ALA A 408 5.29 3.56 11.06
N SER A 409 5.16 3.26 12.36
CA SER A 409 5.33 1.91 12.89
C SER A 409 4.09 1.04 12.72
N ARG A 410 2.87 1.58 12.87
CA ARG A 410 1.62 0.79 12.95
C ARG A 410 0.78 0.78 11.68
N SER A 411 1.14 1.51 10.63
CA SER A 411 0.32 1.57 9.41
C SER A 411 -1.14 2.00 9.67
N MET A 412 -2.01 1.85 8.68
CA MET A 412 -3.43 2.24 8.74
C MET A 412 -4.34 1.12 9.25
N ASP A 413 -3.83 -0.10 9.46
CA ASP A 413 -4.63 -1.30 9.73
C ASP A 413 -4.76 -1.64 11.22
N VAL A 414 -4.50 -0.69 12.14
CA VAL A 414 -4.57 -0.85 13.62
C VAL A 414 -3.69 -1.94 14.24
N ARG A 415 -2.67 -2.46 13.53
CA ARG A 415 -1.80 -3.54 14.08
C ARG A 415 -1.19 -3.18 15.44
N ASN A 416 -0.90 -4.21 16.23
CA ASN A 416 -0.32 -4.04 17.56
C ASN A 416 1.21 -3.99 17.54
N TYR A 417 1.85 -4.55 16.53
CA TYR A 417 3.29 -4.49 16.27
C TYR A 417 3.51 -4.14 14.80
N PRO A 418 4.66 -3.59 14.41
CA PRO A 418 4.89 -3.18 13.01
C PRO A 418 4.66 -4.28 11.97
N TRP A 419 4.87 -5.54 12.36
CA TRP A 419 4.70 -6.72 11.51
C TRP A 419 3.39 -7.49 11.74
N GLY A 420 2.56 -7.12 12.73
CA GLY A 420 1.29 -7.83 12.98
C GLY A 420 0.70 -7.64 14.37
N TRP A 421 -0.05 -8.63 14.87
CA TRP A 421 -0.65 -8.59 16.21
C TRP A 421 0.14 -9.39 17.25
N GLY A 422 0.91 -10.39 16.84
CA GLY A 422 1.80 -11.16 17.70
C GLY A 422 3.28 -10.77 17.60
N ILE A 423 4.10 -11.28 18.52
CA ILE A 423 5.55 -11.33 18.42
C ILE A 423 5.94 -12.47 17.49
N GLU A 424 6.88 -12.21 16.59
CA GLU A 424 7.45 -13.19 15.65
C GLU A 424 8.95 -13.37 15.94
N ASP A 425 9.47 -14.58 15.80
CA ASP A 425 10.85 -14.92 16.21
C ASP A 425 11.95 -14.19 15.40
N ASP A 426 11.62 -13.61 14.25
CA ASP A 426 12.51 -12.91 13.31
C ASP A 426 12.25 -11.40 13.22
N TRP A 427 11.70 -10.80 14.28
CA TRP A 427 11.34 -9.36 14.32
C TRP A 427 12.48 -8.40 13.95
N THR A 428 13.75 -8.80 14.10
CA THR A 428 14.93 -8.02 13.70
C THR A 428 15.03 -7.77 12.19
N VAL A 429 14.39 -8.61 11.38
CA VAL A 429 14.48 -8.57 9.91
C VAL A 429 13.21 -8.01 9.28
N ARG A 430 12.16 -7.79 10.07
CA ARG A 430 10.85 -7.38 9.55
C ARG A 430 10.70 -5.87 9.50
N ALA A 431 10.10 -5.43 8.41
CA ALA A 431 9.74 -4.05 8.21
C ALA A 431 8.28 -3.80 8.57
N SER A 432 7.91 -2.55 8.91
CA SER A 432 6.51 -2.13 8.91
C SER A 432 5.92 -2.22 7.50
N GLU A 433 4.61 -2.04 7.37
CA GLU A 433 3.95 -2.01 6.05
C GLU A 433 4.59 -0.97 5.10
N PHE A 434 5.07 0.13 5.66
CA PHE A 434 5.72 1.18 4.89
C PHE A 434 7.20 0.89 4.61
N GLY A 435 7.78 -0.16 5.20
CA GLY A 435 9.16 -0.56 4.98
C GLY A 435 10.14 -0.13 6.07
N LEU A 436 9.68 0.47 7.19
CA LEU A 436 10.56 0.81 8.31
C LEU A 436 11.13 -0.46 8.93
N GLY A 437 12.44 -0.61 8.98
CA GLY A 437 13.11 -1.78 9.56
C GLY A 437 13.81 -1.49 10.89
N LEU A 438 14.32 -2.54 11.53
CA LEU A 438 15.12 -2.49 12.76
C LEU A 438 14.39 -1.82 13.93
N PHE A 439 13.25 -2.36 14.31
CA PHE A 439 12.68 -2.09 15.63
C PHE A 439 13.51 -2.90 16.63
N TRP A 440 14.30 -2.26 17.50
CA TRP A 440 15.16 -2.94 18.49
C TRP A 440 14.57 -2.86 19.91
N PRO A 441 14.16 -3.99 20.54
CA PRO A 441 13.57 -4.03 21.88
C PRO A 441 14.48 -3.36 22.91
N GLU A 442 15.77 -3.63 22.76
CA GLU A 442 16.82 -3.30 23.71
C GLU A 442 17.38 -1.88 23.50
N ILE A 443 17.14 -1.26 22.35
CA ILE A 443 17.69 0.05 21.99
C ILE A 443 16.56 1.10 22.00
N GLY A 444 16.67 2.04 22.93
CA GLY A 444 15.86 3.26 22.99
C GLY A 444 15.88 4.04 21.68
N GLU A 445 14.76 4.18 20.95
CA GLU A 445 14.66 5.23 19.92
C GLU A 445 14.28 6.58 20.56
N LEU A 446 14.92 7.67 20.13
CA LEU A 446 14.62 9.03 20.60
C LEU A 446 13.54 9.71 19.74
N ILE A 447 12.59 10.39 20.38
CA ILE A 447 11.51 11.19 19.75
C ILE A 447 11.49 12.63 20.29
N CYS A 448 10.81 13.55 19.59
CA CYS A 448 10.91 15.00 19.80
C CYS A 448 10.07 15.58 20.97
N GLU A 449 9.10 14.86 21.53
CA GLU A 449 8.10 15.42 22.47
C GLU A 449 8.30 15.05 23.95
N GLU A 450 7.94 16.00 24.83
CA GLU A 450 7.92 15.95 26.30
C GLU A 450 6.69 15.22 26.87
N ASN A 451 6.32 14.06 26.32
CA ASN A 451 5.20 13.27 26.86
C ASN A 451 5.68 12.01 27.57
N ASP A 452 5.41 12.04 28.88
CA ASP A 452 5.70 11.10 29.94
C ASP A 452 5.12 9.70 29.62
N TYR A 453 5.98 8.67 29.68
CA TYR A 453 5.70 7.23 29.75
C TYR A 453 5.28 6.48 28.47
N PHE A 454 5.59 5.17 28.50
CA PHE A 454 4.73 4.08 28.01
C PHE A 454 5.09 3.28 26.74
N LEU A 455 6.37 3.05 26.43
CA LEU A 455 6.74 2.10 25.35
C LEU A 455 7.42 0.81 25.82
N VAL A 456 8.06 0.83 27.01
CA VAL A 456 8.80 -0.32 27.58
C VAL A 456 7.90 -1.48 28.01
N ASP A 457 6.78 -1.19 28.67
CA ASP A 457 5.98 -2.20 29.38
C ASP A 457 5.16 -3.12 28.45
N LYS A 458 5.04 -2.80 27.15
CA LYS A 458 4.05 -3.47 26.29
C LYS A 458 4.57 -3.92 24.93
N PHE A 459 5.53 -3.21 24.34
CA PHE A 459 6.07 -3.56 23.04
C PHE A 459 7.41 -4.28 23.10
N GLY A 460 8.04 -4.34 24.28
CA GLY A 460 9.43 -4.77 24.42
C GLY A 460 10.44 -3.77 23.88
N PHE A 461 10.00 -2.73 23.14
CA PHE A 461 10.81 -1.62 22.63
C PHE A 461 11.01 -0.53 23.67
N LYS A 462 12.27 -0.20 23.95
CA LYS A 462 12.60 1.04 24.65
C LYS A 462 12.42 2.19 23.65
N VAL A 463 11.60 3.16 23.99
CA VAL A 463 11.59 4.50 23.37
C VAL A 463 11.62 5.42 24.56
N VAL A 464 12.63 6.28 24.62
CA VAL A 464 12.97 7.01 25.84
C VAL A 464 12.63 8.48 25.65
N ASP A 465 11.80 9.01 26.54
CA ASP A 465 11.55 10.44 26.63
C ASP A 465 12.71 11.15 27.38
N TYR A 466 12.92 12.41 27.03
CA TYR A 466 13.87 13.36 27.58
C TYR A 466 13.95 13.38 29.12
N GLU A 467 12.83 13.43 29.83
CA GLU A 467 12.82 13.53 31.29
C GLU A 467 13.32 12.25 31.94
N GLN A 468 13.07 11.09 31.34
CA GLN A 468 13.56 9.82 31.86
C GLN A 468 15.09 9.71 31.75
N ILE A 469 15.68 10.18 30.64
CA ILE A 469 17.14 10.25 30.47
C ILE A 469 17.76 11.16 31.54
N GLN A 470 17.12 12.30 31.83
CA GLN A 470 17.60 13.24 32.84
C GLN A 470 17.43 12.74 34.28
N ARG A 471 16.26 12.15 34.61
CA ARG A 471 15.96 11.61 35.94
C ARG A 471 16.82 10.39 36.28
N GLU A 472 17.04 9.49 35.32
CA GLU A 472 17.76 8.23 35.55
C GLU A 472 19.29 8.33 35.44
N LYS A 473 19.84 9.50 35.07
CA LYS A 473 21.28 9.67 34.79
C LYS A 473 21.82 8.53 33.92
N VAL A 474 21.12 8.22 32.83
CA VAL A 474 21.52 7.12 31.94
C VAL A 474 22.82 7.52 31.24
N GLU A 475 23.96 7.15 31.82
CA GLU A 475 25.30 7.53 31.34
C GLU A 475 25.65 6.87 29.99
N LYS A 476 24.93 5.81 29.58
CA LYS A 476 25.09 5.12 28.31
C LYS A 476 23.75 4.62 27.79
N LEU A 477 23.14 5.38 26.89
CA LEU A 477 22.29 4.80 25.87
C LEU A 477 23.21 4.58 24.67
N GLU A 478 23.29 3.35 24.16
CA GLU A 478 23.61 3.15 22.76
C GLU A 478 22.46 3.80 21.99
N SER A 479 22.53 5.11 21.75
CA SER A 479 21.39 5.89 21.28
C SER A 479 21.29 5.77 19.77
N SER A 480 20.20 5.15 19.32
CA SER A 480 19.78 5.19 17.93
C SER A 480 18.58 6.12 17.81
N PHE A 481 18.43 6.81 16.68
CA PHE A 481 17.30 7.71 16.45
C PHE A 481 16.88 7.71 15.00
N ARG A 482 15.61 8.01 14.74
CA ARG A 482 15.12 8.24 13.38
C ARG A 482 15.06 9.72 13.08
N ILE A 483 15.13 10.04 11.80
CA ILE A 483 14.91 11.39 11.30
C ILE A 483 13.61 11.45 10.51
N VAL A 484 12.87 12.53 10.69
CA VAL A 484 11.73 12.91 9.86
C VAL A 484 12.14 14.07 8.98
N ILE A 485 11.72 14.03 7.72
CA ILE A 485 11.99 15.03 6.71
C ILE A 485 10.67 15.56 6.16
N ASN A 486 10.50 16.87 6.31
CA ASN A 486 9.38 17.62 5.76
C ASN A 486 9.90 18.66 4.75
N LYS A 487 9.02 19.08 3.83
CA LYS A 487 9.26 20.27 3.02
C LYS A 487 9.19 21.50 3.93
N LYS A 488 10.16 22.43 3.79
CA LYS A 488 10.16 23.71 4.50
C LYS A 488 9.04 24.64 4.04
#